data_AF-A0A3M3QTG3-F1
#
_entry.id   AF-A0A3M3QTG3-F1
#
_cell.length_a   1.000
_cell.length_b   1.000
_cell.length_c   1.000
_cell.angle_alpha   90.00
_cell.angle_beta   90.00
_cell.angle_gamma   90.00
#
_symmetry.space_group_name_H-M   'P 1'
#
loop_
_entity.id
_entity.type
_entity.pdbx_description
1 polymer ?
#
loop_
_entity_poly.entity_id
_entity_poly.type
_entity_poly.pdbx_seq_one_letter_code
_entity_poly.pdbx_strand_id
1 'polypeptide(L)'
;MGQKEVRIDEKIYELLYYVPADAVGAADPTDLDPEDVPQARVDGVLELLEGSDDLENKLRAARLLANWGSRKGFNYLVYAIEKPHIFEGFYEHNLRGYDDTFRILLRDLVGYFSCLADMGLIDEARAEIFNPIKKIIELSNVKPFEIRGVFRLIEEESFTEYTPLLREHLEAITLKPDIHRWKIYDVLSLLLKVDTDYAISFLKLAGKTLSDFDLKKSH
;
A
#
# COMPACT_ATOMS: atom_id res chain seq x y z
N MET A 1 38.92 4.50 -11.74
CA MET A 1 37.58 4.48 -11.10
C MET A 1 36.54 4.42 -12.21
N GLY A 2 36.13 3.21 -12.60
CA GLY A 2 35.06 3.05 -13.59
C GLY A 2 33.71 3.10 -12.88
N GLN A 3 32.85 4.02 -13.28
CA GLN A 3 31.43 3.92 -12.99
C GLN A 3 30.94 2.60 -13.59
N LYS A 4 30.39 1.72 -12.76
CA LYS A 4 29.74 0.50 -13.21
C LYS A 4 28.41 0.95 -13.82
N GLU A 5 28.37 1.11 -15.13
CA GLU A 5 27.11 1.20 -15.87
C GLU A 5 26.32 -0.08 -15.56
N VAL A 6 25.24 0.05 -14.78
CA VAL A 6 24.26 -1.03 -14.62
C VAL A 6 23.52 -1.11 -15.95
N ARG A 7 23.99 -1.98 -16.84
CA ARG A 7 23.27 -2.30 -18.06
C ARG A 7 22.07 -3.16 -17.64
N ILE A 8 20.95 -2.50 -17.34
CA ILE A 8 19.67 -3.17 -17.14
C ILE A 8 19.41 -3.96 -18.43
N ASP A 9 19.13 -5.26 -18.30
CA ASP A 9 18.73 -6.09 -19.43
C ASP A 9 17.50 -5.44 -20.09
N GLU A 10 17.63 -5.05 -21.36
CA GLU A 10 16.57 -4.35 -22.10
C GLU A 10 15.24 -5.11 -22.01
N LYS A 11 15.30 -6.45 -21.98
CA LYS A 11 14.10 -7.29 -21.81
C LYS A 11 13.47 -7.11 -20.43
N ILE A 12 14.25 -7.06 -19.35
CA ILE A 12 13.72 -6.81 -18.00
C ILE A 12 13.15 -5.40 -17.91
N TYR A 13 13.82 -4.43 -18.55
CA TYR A 13 13.32 -3.06 -18.58
C TYR A 13 11.95 -2.97 -19.26
N GLU A 14 11.80 -3.58 -20.44
CA GLU A 14 10.53 -3.63 -21.17
C GLU A 14 9.42 -4.31 -20.35
N LEU A 15 9.73 -5.44 -19.69
CA LEU A 15 8.74 -6.13 -18.86
C LEU A 15 8.27 -5.27 -17.69
N LEU A 16 9.21 -4.67 -16.94
CA LEU A 16 8.92 -4.05 -15.66
C LEU A 16 8.55 -2.56 -15.70
N TYR A 17 8.97 -1.83 -16.74
CA TYR A 17 8.91 -0.35 -16.74
C TYR A 17 8.19 0.26 -17.94
N TYR A 18 7.89 -0.52 -18.98
CA TYR A 18 7.23 0.01 -20.17
C TYR A 18 5.79 0.44 -19.89
N VAL A 19 5.42 1.63 -20.38
CA VAL A 19 4.05 2.15 -20.43
C VAL A 19 3.77 2.50 -21.89
N PRO A 20 2.73 1.92 -22.53
CA PRO A 20 2.35 2.28 -23.89
C PRO A 20 2.03 3.77 -24.03
N ALA A 21 2.41 4.39 -25.15
CA ALA A 21 2.21 5.83 -25.35
C ALA A 21 0.72 6.23 -25.49
N ASP A 22 -0.13 5.27 -25.83
CA ASP A 22 -1.58 5.38 -25.96
C ASP A 22 -2.35 4.99 -24.68
N ALA A 23 -1.65 4.52 -23.63
CA ALA A 23 -2.25 4.24 -22.32
C ALA A 23 -2.60 5.56 -21.61
N VAL A 24 -3.81 6.06 -21.87
CA VAL A 24 -4.28 7.34 -21.32
C VAL A 24 -4.47 7.21 -19.82
N GLY A 25 -3.72 8.00 -19.05
CA GLY A 25 -3.87 8.09 -17.59
C GLY A 25 -2.93 7.18 -16.79
N ALA A 26 -2.20 6.28 -17.43
CA ALA A 26 -1.19 5.46 -16.76
C ALA A 26 0.09 6.28 -16.51
N ALA A 27 0.42 6.51 -15.24
CA ALA A 27 1.65 7.21 -14.85
C ALA A 27 2.80 6.21 -14.65
N ASP A 28 2.48 5.00 -14.20
CA ASP A 28 3.41 3.88 -14.09
C ASP A 28 2.75 2.56 -14.55
N PRO A 29 3.51 1.48 -14.83
CA PRO A 29 2.94 0.25 -15.40
C PRO A 29 1.97 -0.50 -14.47
N THR A 30 1.93 -0.18 -13.18
CA THR A 30 0.88 -0.67 -12.26
C THR A 30 -0.48 -0.02 -12.50
N ASP A 31 -0.52 1.12 -13.20
CA ASP A 31 -1.77 1.83 -13.54
C ASP A 31 -2.39 1.35 -14.87
N LEU A 32 -1.77 0.36 -15.54
CA LEU A 32 -2.30 -0.19 -16.78
C LEU A 32 -3.51 -1.08 -16.51
N ASP A 33 -4.59 -0.84 -17.28
CA ASP A 33 -5.73 -1.74 -17.29
C ASP A 33 -5.29 -3.13 -17.78
N PRO A 34 -5.75 -4.23 -17.15
CA PRO A 34 -5.31 -5.58 -17.51
C PRO A 34 -5.55 -5.93 -18.99
N GLU A 35 -6.59 -5.35 -19.60
CA GLU A 35 -6.94 -5.56 -21.02
C GLU A 35 -5.95 -4.89 -21.99
N ASP A 36 -5.23 -3.87 -21.54
CA ASP A 36 -4.21 -3.15 -22.32
C ASP A 36 -2.82 -3.80 -22.22
N VAL A 37 -2.66 -4.83 -21.38
CA VAL A 37 -1.39 -5.53 -21.20
C VAL A 37 -1.35 -6.76 -22.10
N PRO A 38 -0.44 -6.83 -23.10
CA PRO A 38 -0.32 -8.01 -23.96
C PRO A 38 -0.02 -9.26 -23.14
N GLN A 39 -0.69 -10.38 -23.44
CA GLN A 39 -0.50 -11.64 -22.72
C GLN A 39 0.98 -12.08 -22.66
N ALA A 40 1.74 -11.88 -23.75
CA ALA A 40 3.17 -12.18 -23.79
C ALA A 40 3.98 -11.40 -22.73
N ARG A 41 3.56 -10.17 -22.38
CA ARG A 41 4.17 -9.39 -21.30
C ARG A 41 3.78 -9.96 -19.95
N VAL A 42 2.51 -10.31 -19.75
CA VAL A 42 2.05 -10.99 -18.51
C VAL A 42 2.85 -12.26 -18.26
N ASP A 43 3.00 -13.10 -19.29
CA ASP A 43 3.77 -14.35 -19.23
C ASP A 43 5.24 -14.09 -18.89
N GLY A 44 5.86 -13.09 -19.52
CA GLY A 44 7.25 -12.71 -19.24
C GLY A 44 7.45 -12.17 -17.82
N VAL A 45 6.50 -11.38 -17.29
CA VAL A 45 6.55 -10.91 -15.90
C VAL A 45 6.34 -12.06 -14.93
N LEU A 46 5.50 -13.04 -15.27
CA LEU A 46 5.30 -14.26 -14.48
C LEU A 46 6.57 -15.12 -14.45
N GLU A 47 7.22 -15.35 -15.60
CA GLU A 47 8.51 -16.03 -15.67
C GLU A 47 9.56 -15.32 -14.81
N LEU A 48 9.57 -13.99 -14.83
CA LEU A 48 10.48 -13.19 -14.01
C LEU A 48 10.22 -13.36 -12.51
N LEU A 49 8.94 -13.38 -12.09
CA LEU A 49 8.57 -13.64 -10.69
C LEU A 49 9.03 -15.01 -10.22
N GLU A 50 8.87 -16.04 -11.05
CA GLU A 50 9.18 -17.43 -10.69
C GLU A 50 10.68 -17.74 -10.78
N GLY A 51 11.37 -17.23 -11.81
CA GLY A 51 12.74 -17.61 -12.14
C GLY A 51 13.84 -16.63 -11.72
N SER A 52 13.53 -15.39 -11.34
CA SER A 52 14.55 -14.43 -10.91
C SER A 52 15.10 -14.77 -9.52
N ASP A 53 16.43 -14.67 -9.38
CA ASP A 53 17.14 -14.66 -8.09
C ASP A 53 17.23 -13.25 -7.48
N ASP A 54 16.99 -12.21 -8.30
CA ASP A 54 16.97 -10.82 -7.86
C ASP A 54 15.61 -10.50 -7.21
N LEU A 55 15.62 -10.28 -5.90
CA LEU A 55 14.46 -9.94 -5.10
C LEU A 55 13.77 -8.65 -5.55
N GLU A 56 14.51 -7.67 -6.09
CA GLU A 56 13.91 -6.41 -6.55
C GLU A 56 13.08 -6.66 -7.81
N ASN A 57 13.62 -7.41 -8.76
CA ASN A 57 12.88 -7.80 -9.95
C ASN A 57 11.66 -8.66 -9.60
N LYS A 58 11.79 -9.60 -8.66
CA LYS A 58 10.64 -10.39 -8.18
C LYS A 58 9.56 -9.52 -7.54
N LEU A 59 9.96 -8.60 -6.67
CA LEU A 59 9.01 -7.70 -6.00
C LEU A 59 8.31 -6.80 -7.01
N ARG A 60 9.05 -6.22 -7.96
CA ARG A 60 8.46 -5.40 -9.05
C ARG A 60 7.51 -6.22 -9.93
N ALA A 61 7.90 -7.43 -10.31
CA ALA A 61 7.04 -8.34 -11.08
C ALA A 61 5.75 -8.66 -10.32
N ALA A 62 5.85 -8.97 -9.02
CA ALA A 62 4.70 -9.24 -8.17
C ALA A 62 3.74 -8.04 -8.08
N ARG A 63 4.28 -6.82 -7.98
CA ARG A 63 3.48 -5.58 -7.94
C ARG A 63 2.68 -5.40 -9.22
N LEU A 64 3.31 -5.55 -10.40
CA LEU A 64 2.61 -5.48 -11.68
C LEU A 64 1.51 -6.53 -11.78
N LEU A 65 1.86 -7.79 -11.53
CA LEU A 65 0.92 -8.90 -11.61
C LEU A 65 -0.27 -8.71 -10.67
N ALA A 66 -0.04 -8.23 -9.43
CA ALA A 66 -1.13 -7.96 -8.50
C ALA A 66 -2.06 -6.85 -9.00
N ASN A 67 -1.52 -5.72 -9.48
CA ASN A 67 -2.36 -4.65 -10.04
C ASN A 67 -3.10 -5.08 -11.32
N TRP A 68 -2.59 -6.09 -12.03
CA TRP A 68 -3.28 -6.72 -13.16
C TRP A 68 -4.19 -7.90 -12.77
N GLY A 69 -4.53 -8.05 -11.48
CA GLY A 69 -5.49 -9.04 -10.98
C GLY A 69 -4.95 -10.45 -10.75
N SER A 70 -3.63 -10.68 -10.89
CA SER A 70 -3.02 -12.00 -10.70
C SER A 70 -2.83 -12.35 -9.21
N ARG A 71 -3.51 -13.42 -8.79
CA ARG A 71 -3.32 -14.05 -7.46
C ARG A 71 -1.87 -14.47 -7.18
N LYS A 72 -1.09 -14.83 -8.20
CA LYS A 72 0.35 -15.18 -8.01
C LYS A 72 1.16 -13.96 -7.60
N GLY A 73 0.92 -12.81 -8.23
CA GLY A 73 1.53 -11.54 -7.83
C GLY A 73 1.14 -11.16 -6.41
N PHE A 74 -0.18 -11.18 -6.13
CA PHE A 74 -0.73 -10.93 -4.79
C PHE A 74 -0.08 -11.80 -3.70
N ASN A 75 -0.02 -13.12 -3.91
CA ASN A 75 0.58 -14.04 -2.94
C ASN A 75 2.06 -13.73 -2.64
N TYR A 76 2.82 -13.24 -3.63
CA TYR A 76 4.19 -12.81 -3.40
C TYR A 76 4.27 -11.50 -2.61
N LEU A 77 3.34 -10.56 -2.82
CA LEU A 77 3.21 -9.37 -1.97
C LEU A 77 2.91 -9.76 -0.52
N VAL A 78 2.01 -10.72 -0.29
CA VAL A 78 1.73 -11.26 1.05
C VAL A 78 2.99 -11.85 1.67
N TYR A 79 3.73 -12.68 0.92
CA TYR A 79 5.02 -13.23 1.37
C TYR A 79 6.02 -12.12 1.79
N ALA A 80 6.06 -11.02 1.05
CA ALA A 80 6.94 -9.89 1.35
C ALA A 80 6.52 -9.15 2.63
N ILE A 81 5.22 -8.93 2.82
CA ILE A 81 4.65 -8.31 4.02
C ILE A 81 4.90 -9.17 5.27
N GLU A 82 4.86 -10.49 5.14
CA GLU A 82 5.17 -11.43 6.22
C GLU A 82 6.65 -11.45 6.63
N LYS A 83 7.55 -10.95 5.77
CA LYS A 83 9.01 -10.96 5.99
C LYS A 83 9.61 -9.56 5.88
N PRO A 84 9.19 -8.63 6.77
CA PRO A 84 9.53 -7.23 6.61
C PRO A 84 11.04 -6.96 6.66
N HIS A 85 11.80 -7.76 7.41
CA HIS A 85 13.27 -7.65 7.50
C HIS A 85 14.02 -8.00 6.20
N ILE A 86 13.38 -8.70 5.26
CA ILE A 86 13.96 -9.03 3.95
C ILE A 86 13.66 -7.91 2.95
N PHE A 87 12.49 -7.28 3.07
CA PHE A 87 11.95 -6.38 2.05
C PHE A 87 11.96 -4.90 2.46
N GLU A 88 12.33 -4.56 3.70
CA GLU A 88 12.50 -3.16 4.10
C GLU A 88 13.62 -2.48 3.30
N GLY A 89 13.40 -1.20 2.96
CA GLY A 89 14.40 -0.37 2.28
C GLY A 89 14.45 -0.53 0.75
N PHE A 90 13.52 -1.28 0.14
CA PHE A 90 13.42 -1.38 -1.33
C PHE A 90 12.95 -0.08 -1.98
N TYR A 91 12.16 0.71 -1.26
CA TYR A 91 11.68 1.99 -1.72
C TYR A 91 11.87 3.05 -0.64
N GLU A 92 12.62 4.09 -0.97
CA GLU A 92 12.86 5.23 -0.09
C GLU A 92 11.87 6.36 -0.40
N HIS A 93 11.34 7.00 0.63
CA HIS A 93 10.47 8.15 0.46
C HIS A 93 11.28 9.37 -0.02
N ASN A 94 11.07 9.75 -1.29
CA ASN A 94 11.83 10.79 -2.02
C ASN A 94 12.04 12.12 -1.26
N LEU A 95 11.12 12.52 -0.38
CA LEU A 95 11.21 13.80 0.35
C LEU A 95 11.70 13.69 1.80
N ARG A 96 11.61 12.49 2.40
CA ARG A 96 11.76 12.31 3.86
C ARG A 96 12.78 11.23 4.24
N GLY A 97 13.26 10.45 3.26
CA GLY A 97 14.34 9.48 3.41
C GLY A 97 14.02 8.28 4.29
N TYR A 98 12.75 8.07 4.66
CA TYR A 98 12.35 6.86 5.38
C TYR A 98 11.92 5.77 4.39
N ASP A 99 11.98 4.52 4.86
CA ASP A 99 11.50 3.35 4.12
C ASP A 99 9.99 3.38 3.90
N ASP A 100 9.60 3.39 2.63
CA ASP A 100 8.24 3.53 2.15
C ASP A 100 7.71 2.24 1.50
N THR A 101 8.48 1.16 1.60
CA THR A 101 8.18 -0.12 0.94
C THR A 101 6.77 -0.60 1.26
N PHE A 102 6.39 -0.65 2.54
CA PHE A 102 5.08 -1.19 2.93
C PHE A 102 3.91 -0.25 2.61
N ARG A 103 4.15 1.06 2.42
CA ARG A 103 3.13 1.97 1.86
C ARG A 103 2.89 1.64 0.39
N ILE A 104 3.94 1.34 -0.36
CA ILE A 104 3.82 0.93 -1.76
C ILE A 104 3.12 -0.43 -1.87
N LEU A 105 3.48 -1.39 -1.03
CA LEU A 105 2.78 -2.68 -1.01
C LEU A 105 1.30 -2.51 -0.65
N LEU A 106 0.95 -1.61 0.28
CA LEU A 106 -0.45 -1.27 0.56
C LEU A 106 -1.18 -0.73 -0.68
N ARG A 107 -0.55 0.17 -1.44
CA ARG A 107 -1.11 0.68 -2.69
C ARG A 107 -1.39 -0.47 -3.67
N ASP A 108 -0.45 -1.41 -3.80
CA ASP A 108 -0.58 -2.54 -4.73
C ASP A 108 -1.63 -3.58 -4.26
N LEU A 109 -1.85 -3.75 -2.94
CA LEU A 109 -2.97 -4.52 -2.41
C LEU A 109 -4.33 -3.87 -2.72
N VAL A 110 -4.41 -2.53 -2.65
CA VAL A 110 -5.62 -1.79 -3.04
C VAL A 110 -5.86 -1.88 -4.54
N GLY A 111 -4.81 -1.80 -5.37
CA GLY A 111 -4.92 -1.99 -6.81
C GLY A 111 -5.38 -3.40 -7.20
N TYR A 112 -4.84 -4.43 -6.54
CA TYR A 112 -5.36 -5.81 -6.67
C TYR A 112 -6.85 -5.89 -6.35
N PHE A 113 -7.28 -5.29 -5.24
CA PHE A 113 -8.69 -5.24 -4.87
C PHE A 113 -9.55 -4.54 -5.94
N SER A 114 -9.15 -3.35 -6.40
CA SER A 114 -9.87 -2.61 -7.43
C SER A 114 -10.02 -3.43 -8.71
N CYS A 115 -8.93 -4.07 -9.16
CA CYS A 115 -8.96 -4.92 -10.35
C CYS A 115 -9.96 -6.08 -10.22
N LEU A 116 -9.96 -6.79 -9.08
CA LEU A 116 -10.92 -7.89 -8.87
C LEU A 116 -12.35 -7.37 -8.68
N ALA A 117 -12.52 -6.21 -8.05
CA ALA A 117 -13.82 -5.57 -7.89
C ALA A 117 -14.46 -5.25 -9.25
N ASP A 118 -13.67 -4.72 -10.19
CA ASP A 118 -14.10 -4.45 -11.56
C ASP A 118 -14.49 -5.73 -12.33
N MET A 119 -13.89 -6.87 -11.97
CA MET A 119 -14.26 -8.20 -12.47
C MET A 119 -15.47 -8.82 -11.75
N GLY A 120 -16.07 -8.14 -10.78
CA GLY A 120 -17.21 -8.63 -10.00
C GLY A 120 -16.85 -9.58 -8.84
N LEU A 121 -15.58 -9.61 -8.41
CA LEU A 121 -15.05 -10.49 -7.35
C LEU A 121 -14.81 -9.75 -6.03
N ILE A 122 -15.65 -8.76 -5.71
CA ILE A 122 -15.49 -7.84 -4.57
C ILE A 122 -15.34 -8.59 -3.24
N ASP A 123 -16.22 -9.54 -2.94
CA ASP A 123 -16.23 -10.25 -1.65
C ASP A 123 -14.99 -11.14 -1.47
N GLU A 124 -14.54 -11.79 -2.55
CA GLU A 124 -13.31 -12.59 -2.53
C GLU A 124 -12.10 -11.68 -2.29
N ALA A 125 -11.98 -10.59 -3.05
CA ALA A 125 -10.89 -9.65 -2.93
C ALA A 125 -10.82 -9.00 -1.55
N ARG A 126 -11.97 -8.58 -1.00
CA ARG A 126 -12.09 -8.02 0.36
C ARG A 126 -11.58 -9.01 1.42
N ALA A 127 -11.96 -10.28 1.30
CA ALA A 127 -11.51 -11.33 2.22
C ALA A 127 -9.99 -11.58 2.09
N GLU A 128 -9.47 -11.61 0.87
CA GLU A 128 -8.05 -11.84 0.60
C GLU A 128 -7.15 -10.72 1.15
N ILE A 129 -7.52 -9.45 0.93
CA ILE A 129 -6.69 -8.30 1.35
C ILE A 129 -6.70 -8.04 2.87
N PHE A 130 -7.67 -8.58 3.62
CA PHE A 130 -7.87 -8.24 5.03
C PHE A 130 -6.63 -8.47 5.91
N ASN A 131 -6.10 -9.70 5.90
CA ASN A 131 -4.96 -10.05 6.74
C ASN A 131 -3.66 -9.32 6.33
N PRO A 132 -3.31 -9.22 5.03
CA PRO A 132 -2.15 -8.43 4.59
C PRO A 132 -2.24 -6.96 4.99
N ILE A 133 -3.41 -6.32 4.84
CA ILE A 133 -3.59 -4.91 5.23
C ILE A 133 -3.51 -4.75 6.74
N LYS A 134 -4.14 -5.64 7.52
CA LYS A 134 -3.98 -5.67 8.98
C LYS A 134 -2.49 -5.69 9.36
N LYS A 135 -1.69 -6.51 8.69
CA LYS A 135 -0.26 -6.60 8.98
C LYS A 135 0.48 -5.30 8.66
N ILE A 136 0.13 -4.61 7.59
CA ILE A 136 0.70 -3.30 7.25
C ILE A 136 0.33 -2.25 8.31
N ILE A 137 -0.92 -2.25 8.81
CA ILE A 137 -1.33 -1.36 9.90
C ILE A 137 -0.45 -1.61 11.13
N GLU A 138 -0.25 -2.87 11.53
CA GLU A 138 0.64 -3.24 12.64
C GLU A 138 2.09 -2.76 12.42
N LEU A 139 2.64 -2.93 11.21
CA LEU A 139 3.98 -2.44 10.86
C LEU A 139 4.07 -0.92 10.97
N SER A 140 3.01 -0.22 10.56
CA SER A 140 2.94 1.23 10.64
C SER A 140 2.80 1.74 12.09
N ASN A 141 2.52 0.90 13.09
CA ASN A 141 2.56 1.32 14.50
C ASN A 141 3.95 1.81 14.92
N VAL A 142 5.01 1.27 14.32
CA VAL A 142 6.41 1.53 14.71
C VAL A 142 7.27 2.09 13.58
N LYS A 143 6.81 2.01 12.33
CA LYS A 143 7.49 2.57 11.15
C LYS A 143 6.86 3.89 10.70
N PRO A 144 7.63 4.80 10.08
CA PRO A 144 7.18 6.15 9.74
C PRO A 144 6.51 6.24 8.36
N PHE A 145 5.89 5.18 7.82
CA PHE A 145 5.16 5.27 6.54
C PHE A 145 3.65 5.45 6.77
N GLU A 146 2.92 6.01 5.79
CA GLU A 146 1.46 6.25 5.87
C GLU A 146 0.63 5.03 5.50
N ILE A 147 -0.61 4.98 5.98
CA ILE A 147 -1.60 3.94 5.65
C ILE A 147 -2.86 4.50 4.96
N ARG A 148 -2.75 5.62 4.23
CA ARG A 148 -3.89 6.29 3.57
C ARG A 148 -4.68 5.38 2.61
N GLY A 149 -4.05 4.35 2.04
CA GLY A 149 -4.76 3.35 1.24
C GLY A 149 -5.88 2.64 2.00
N VAL A 150 -5.73 2.44 3.32
CA VAL A 150 -6.78 1.88 4.18
C VAL A 150 -7.97 2.82 4.30
N PHE A 151 -7.73 4.14 4.28
CA PHE A 151 -8.78 5.13 4.48
C PHE A 151 -9.75 5.12 3.31
N ARG A 152 -9.23 4.98 2.08
CA ARG A 152 -10.01 4.80 0.87
C ARG A 152 -10.98 3.61 1.00
N LEU A 153 -10.48 2.46 1.45
CA LEU A 153 -11.31 1.26 1.65
C LEU A 153 -12.44 1.48 2.68
N ILE A 154 -12.18 2.28 3.71
CA ILE A 154 -13.21 2.58 4.73
C ILE A 154 -14.23 3.60 4.21
N GLU A 155 -13.76 4.68 3.60
CA GLU A 155 -14.62 5.80 3.17
C GLU A 155 -15.41 5.49 1.90
N GLU A 156 -14.80 4.83 0.92
CA GLU A 156 -15.41 4.54 -0.38
C GLU A 156 -16.10 3.16 -0.39
N GLU A 157 -15.46 2.14 0.19
CA GLU A 157 -15.94 0.74 0.13
C GLU A 157 -16.65 0.27 1.41
N SER A 158 -16.73 1.12 2.43
CA SER A 158 -17.36 0.79 3.73
C SER A 158 -16.73 -0.42 4.44
N PHE A 159 -15.41 -0.59 4.34
CA PHE A 159 -14.66 -1.68 5.00
C PHE A 159 -14.46 -1.43 6.51
N THR A 160 -15.57 -1.38 7.24
CA THR A 160 -15.63 -1.07 8.68
C THR A 160 -14.89 -2.06 9.60
N GLU A 161 -14.53 -3.25 9.10
CA GLU A 161 -13.71 -4.24 9.80
C GLU A 161 -12.29 -3.72 10.10
N TYR A 162 -11.82 -2.69 9.39
CA TYR A 162 -10.56 -2.02 9.71
C TYR A 162 -10.68 -0.97 10.82
N THR A 163 -11.90 -0.51 11.15
CA THR A 163 -12.09 0.55 12.15
C THR A 163 -11.50 0.18 13.52
N PRO A 164 -11.74 -1.02 14.08
CA PRO A 164 -11.10 -1.43 15.34
C PRO A 164 -9.56 -1.44 15.26
N LEU A 165 -8.99 -1.84 14.12
CA LEU A 165 -7.54 -1.84 13.90
C LEU A 165 -6.97 -0.41 13.86
N LEU A 166 -7.72 0.55 13.34
CA LEU A 166 -7.33 1.97 13.37
C LEU A 166 -7.39 2.58 14.78
N ARG A 167 -8.29 2.11 15.64
CA ARG A 167 -8.30 2.50 17.07
C ARG A 167 -7.01 2.05 17.76
N GLU A 168 -6.67 0.77 17.63
CA GLU A 168 -5.43 0.20 18.18
C GLU A 168 -4.19 0.89 17.59
N HIS A 169 -4.22 1.19 16.30
CA HIS A 169 -3.16 1.93 15.63
C HIS A 169 -2.99 3.33 16.22
N LEU A 170 -4.07 4.09 16.41
CA LEU A 170 -4.04 5.43 17.01
C LEU A 170 -3.42 5.41 18.42
N GLU A 171 -3.85 4.46 19.25
CA GLU A 171 -3.29 4.25 20.59
C GLU A 171 -1.78 3.96 20.53
N ALA A 172 -1.34 3.10 19.60
CA ALA A 172 0.07 2.76 19.47
C ALA A 172 0.94 3.96 19.02
N ILE A 173 0.50 4.70 18.00
CA ILE A 173 1.31 5.78 17.42
C ILE A 173 1.37 7.03 18.31
N THR A 174 0.37 7.25 19.16
CA THR A 174 0.37 8.39 20.11
C THR A 174 1.39 8.25 21.23
N LEU A 175 1.95 7.06 21.45
CA LEU A 175 3.08 6.86 22.37
C LEU A 175 4.39 7.49 21.87
N LYS A 176 4.50 7.78 20.56
CA LYS A 176 5.70 8.37 19.92
C LYS A 176 5.34 9.49 18.93
N PRO A 177 4.78 10.61 19.42
CA PRO A 177 4.23 11.66 18.57
C PRO A 177 5.30 12.34 17.69
N ASP A 178 6.57 12.39 18.11
CA ASP A 178 7.66 13.01 17.34
C ASP A 178 7.89 12.33 15.99
N ILE A 179 7.64 11.02 15.91
CA ILE A 179 7.79 10.22 14.69
C ILE A 179 6.46 10.16 13.91
N HIS A 180 5.33 10.29 14.61
CA HIS A 180 4.02 9.91 14.09
C HIS A 180 2.99 11.03 14.02
N ARG A 181 3.37 12.29 14.28
CA ARG A 181 2.45 13.44 14.34
C ARG A 181 1.41 13.50 13.22
N TRP A 182 1.86 13.42 11.98
CA TRP A 182 1.05 13.37 10.77
C TRP A 182 0.13 12.14 10.67
N LYS A 183 0.59 10.94 11.05
CA LYS A 183 -0.28 9.75 11.12
C LYS A 183 -1.36 9.88 12.18
N ILE A 184 -1.04 10.47 13.34
CA ILE A 184 -2.03 10.73 14.39
C ILE A 184 -3.12 11.64 13.85
N TYR A 185 -2.74 12.71 13.16
CA TYR A 185 -3.67 13.60 12.47
C TYR A 185 -4.55 12.86 11.47
N ASP A 186 -3.93 12.11 10.55
CA ASP A 186 -4.61 11.40 9.47
C ASP A 186 -5.64 10.39 10.01
N VAL A 187 -5.24 9.56 10.98
CA VAL A 187 -6.10 8.52 11.57
C VAL A 187 -7.23 9.13 12.39
N LEU A 188 -6.93 10.16 13.19
CA LEU A 188 -7.94 10.87 13.97
C LEU A 188 -8.96 11.59 13.06
N SER A 189 -8.51 12.16 11.94
CA SER A 189 -9.37 12.78 10.93
C SER A 189 -10.37 11.79 10.36
N LEU A 190 -9.91 10.58 10.04
CA LEU A 190 -10.78 9.52 9.55
C LEU A 190 -11.76 9.07 10.64
N LEU A 191 -11.27 8.76 11.85
CA LEU A 191 -12.13 8.30 12.95
C LEU A 191 -13.19 9.34 13.35
N LEU A 192 -12.92 10.64 13.22
CA LEU A 192 -13.96 11.66 13.43
C LEU A 192 -15.13 11.55 12.46
N LYS A 193 -14.90 11.04 11.24
CA LYS A 193 -15.96 10.83 10.23
C LYS A 193 -16.69 9.51 10.42
N VAL A 194 -15.97 8.43 10.74
CA VAL A 194 -16.52 7.05 10.70
C VAL A 194 -16.79 6.47 12.09
N ASP A 195 -16.28 7.10 13.14
CA ASP A 195 -16.33 6.60 14.52
C ASP A 195 -16.15 7.74 15.55
N THR A 196 -17.00 8.77 15.40
CA THR A 196 -16.88 10.04 16.11
C THR A 196 -16.84 9.89 17.63
N ASP A 197 -17.61 8.94 18.18
CA ASP A 197 -17.69 8.70 19.61
C ASP A 197 -16.36 8.20 20.18
N TYR A 198 -15.68 7.29 19.49
CA TYR A 198 -14.35 6.84 19.88
C TYR A 198 -13.34 8.00 19.78
N ALA A 199 -13.32 8.73 18.66
CA ALA A 199 -12.37 9.83 18.45
C ALA A 199 -12.49 10.94 19.53
N ILE A 200 -13.72 11.33 19.87
CA ILE A 200 -13.97 12.32 20.93
C ILE A 200 -13.55 11.78 22.30
N SER A 201 -13.84 10.50 22.58
CA SER A 201 -13.46 9.86 23.85
C SER A 201 -11.95 9.75 23.99
N PHE A 202 -11.26 9.37 22.92
CA PHE A 202 -9.80 9.31 22.85
C PHE A 202 -9.16 10.67 23.18
N LEU A 203 -9.62 11.75 22.54
CA LEU A 203 -9.12 13.10 22.79
C LEU A 203 -9.32 13.53 24.26
N LYS A 204 -10.51 13.26 24.83
CA LYS A 204 -10.81 13.57 26.23
C LYS A 204 -9.86 12.83 27.18
N LEU A 205 -9.64 11.53 26.95
CA LEU A 205 -8.73 10.72 27.78
C LEU A 205 -7.28 11.19 27.67
N ALA A 206 -6.85 11.63 26.49
CA ALA A 206 -5.53 12.19 26.26
C ALA A 206 -5.36 13.62 26.82
N GLY A 207 -6.42 14.25 27.35
CA GLY A 207 -6.40 15.66 27.75
C GLY A 207 -6.16 16.60 26.56
N LYS A 208 -6.57 16.18 25.37
CA LYS A 208 -6.39 16.88 24.09
C LYS A 208 -7.71 17.36 23.52
N THR A 209 -7.60 18.31 22.61
CA THR A 209 -8.68 18.91 21.85
C THR A 209 -8.40 18.76 20.35
N LEU A 210 -9.41 19.00 19.52
CA LEU A 210 -9.23 19.00 18.06
C LEU A 210 -8.20 20.04 17.61
N SER A 211 -8.13 21.19 18.29
CA SER A 211 -7.16 22.24 18.02
C SER A 211 -5.71 21.83 18.26
N ASP A 212 -5.43 20.85 19.12
CA ASP A 212 -4.07 20.33 19.31
C ASP A 212 -3.52 19.65 18.04
N PHE A 213 -4.40 19.31 17.11
CA PHE A 213 -4.08 18.65 15.85
C PHE A 213 -4.53 19.47 14.63
N ASP A 214 -4.82 20.76 14.77
CA ASP A 214 -5.32 21.58 13.64
C ASP A 214 -6.62 21.02 12.99
N LEU A 215 -7.42 20.28 13.76
CA LEU A 215 -8.70 19.71 13.32
C LEU A 215 -9.87 20.62 13.73
N LYS A 216 -10.91 20.66 12.88
CA LYS A 216 -12.19 21.31 13.18
C LYS A 216 -13.27 20.24 13.30
N LYS A 217 -14.30 20.49 14.10
CA LYS A 217 -15.51 19.66 14.06
C LYS A 217 -16.09 19.75 12.65
N SER A 218 -16.29 18.62 11.99
CA SER A 218 -17.20 18.54 10.85
C SER A 218 -18.61 18.80 11.37
N HIS A 219 -19.26 19.82 10.79
CA HIS A 219 -20.66 20.15 11.04
C HIS A 219 -21.59 19.21 10.29
#